data_AF-A0A226DEC5-F1
#
_entry.id   AF-A0A226DEC5-F1
#
_cell.length_a   1.000
_cell.length_b   1.000
_cell.length_c   1.000
_cell.angle_alpha   90.00
_cell.angle_beta   90.00
_cell.angle_gamma   90.00
#
_symmetry.space_group_name_H-M   'P 1'
#
loop_
_entity.id
_entity.type
_entity.pdbx_description
1 polymer ?
#
loop_
_entity_poly.entity_id
_entity_poly.type
_entity_poly.pdbx_seq_one_letter_code
_entity_poly.pdbx_strand_id
1 'polypeptide(L)'
;MATVSFRQPRSVGLKGLVMPLDAYTWVAFGISFTVVAILFTVMAGGDLENLKHSIRYFILSWQWILCSLCGQYHRTHVFRVVSSFPIFAVICLLSFFLLGTVFYQGSMFSSLVSLTPPALPSSLEDVVDSSIEIITTSQIQVPLDSGIILVSVLKYKMIEDVRSVSPPNLFRILTKLKTRTRLVNTLSGFVTGVNISQGSHVEFGNNSFHEVMDTFAVINVELDLDQVLAGVRVHRDPYIVRHTESPIFFFNIPLFITRGFLNWVVSLSIGQLAQSGLYKLWWDLQHVKSLLTLIRDKTDKEQYRKLLHSVVIMRNLGAKQEVEAEKWKSVSFSALEGIFGLCGGLLIASMLVLIRELVSYEMLIFVGRKCRQRCCQVIQILKFNICAGCKCFNAYWLELL
;
A
#
# COMPACT_ATOMS: atom_id res chain seq x y z
N MET A 1 -20.46 -11.06 10.29
CA MET A 1 -20.18 -9.63 10.10
C MET A 1 -19.17 -9.47 8.97
N ALA A 2 -19.29 -8.41 8.18
CA ALA A 2 -18.29 -8.06 7.18
C ALA A 2 -18.12 -6.55 7.08
N THR A 3 -16.91 -6.08 6.81
CA THR A 3 -16.64 -4.69 6.42
C THR A 3 -16.45 -4.60 4.92
N VAL A 4 -17.04 -3.58 4.33
CA VAL A 4 -17.08 -3.35 2.89
C VAL A 4 -16.47 -1.97 2.62
N SER A 5 -15.61 -1.89 1.62
CA SER A 5 -15.10 -0.62 1.10
C SER A 5 -15.15 -0.58 -0.42
N PHE A 6 -15.80 0.45 -0.96
CA PHE A 6 -15.72 0.80 -2.39
C PHE A 6 -14.50 1.65 -2.73
N ARG A 7 -13.73 2.09 -1.73
CA ARG A 7 -12.49 2.83 -1.98
C ARG A 7 -11.54 1.97 -2.77
N GLN A 8 -11.05 2.51 -3.88
CA GLN A 8 -10.05 1.86 -4.69
C GLN A 8 -8.78 1.61 -3.84
N PRO A 9 -8.14 0.44 -4.01
CA PRO A 9 -6.83 0.21 -3.43
C PRO A 9 -5.87 1.32 -3.84
N ARG A 10 -5.09 1.83 -2.90
CA ARG A 10 -4.11 2.87 -3.21
C ARG A 10 -2.83 2.19 -3.70
N SER A 11 -2.28 2.71 -4.80
CA SER A 11 -0.91 2.39 -5.16
C SER A 11 0.03 2.90 -4.06
N VAL A 12 1.07 2.12 -3.76
CA VAL A 12 2.04 2.49 -2.73
C VAL A 12 2.85 3.73 -3.14
N GLY A 13 2.87 4.04 -4.45
CA GLY A 13 3.60 5.17 -5.02
C GLY A 13 5.10 5.08 -4.76
N LEU A 14 5.74 6.21 -4.45
CA LEU A 14 7.18 6.28 -4.18
C LEU A 14 7.62 5.39 -3.02
N LYS A 15 6.75 5.19 -2.02
CA LYS A 15 7.06 4.29 -0.88
C LYS A 15 7.29 2.85 -1.35
N GLY A 16 6.71 2.44 -2.48
CA GLY A 16 6.89 1.12 -3.08
C GLY A 16 8.32 0.86 -3.57
N LEU A 17 9.13 1.91 -3.79
CA LEU A 17 10.56 1.75 -4.12
C LEU A 17 11.40 1.36 -2.90
N VAL A 18 11.07 1.89 -1.72
CA VAL A 18 11.86 1.69 -0.50
C VAL A 18 11.36 0.50 0.30
N MET A 19 10.08 0.16 0.17
CA MET A 19 9.40 -0.95 0.87
C MET A 19 9.99 -2.36 0.68
N PRO A 20 10.67 -2.73 -0.43
CA PRO A 20 11.24 -4.06 -0.61
C PRO A 20 12.26 -4.47 0.44
N LEU A 21 12.90 -3.48 1.07
CA LEU A 21 13.94 -3.67 2.07
C LEU A 21 13.57 -2.84 3.30
N ASP A 22 13.74 -3.41 4.48
CA ASP A 22 13.51 -2.68 5.71
C ASP A 22 14.64 -1.64 5.96
N ALA A 23 14.38 -0.72 6.89
CA ALA A 23 15.33 0.36 7.18
C ALA A 23 16.71 -0.17 7.62
N TYR A 24 16.75 -1.28 8.37
CA TYR A 24 17.99 -1.89 8.81
C TYR A 24 18.81 -2.44 7.66
N THR A 25 18.18 -3.10 6.68
CA THR A 25 18.88 -3.62 5.51
C THR A 25 19.44 -2.48 4.65
N TRP A 26 18.70 -1.38 4.48
CA TRP A 26 19.23 -0.19 3.79
C TRP A 26 20.47 0.39 4.47
N VAL A 27 20.43 0.53 5.80
CA VAL A 27 21.59 1.02 6.57
C VAL A 27 22.77 0.05 6.49
N ALA A 28 22.51 -1.25 6.61
CA ALA A 28 23.53 -2.28 6.49
C ALA A 28 24.20 -2.26 5.11
N PHE A 29 23.45 -2.05 4.03
CA PHE A 29 24.01 -1.86 2.69
C PHE A 29 24.86 -0.60 2.58
N GLY A 30 24.39 0.54 3.10
CA GLY A 30 25.17 1.77 3.12
C GLY A 30 26.53 1.60 3.82
N ILE A 31 26.53 0.96 4.99
CA ILE A 31 27.76 0.65 5.75
C ILE A 31 28.65 -0.32 4.95
N SER A 32 28.08 -1.41 4.45
CA SER A 32 28.83 -2.44 3.71
C SER A 32 29.48 -1.88 2.44
N PHE A 33 28.75 -1.08 1.66
CA PHE A 33 29.28 -0.42 0.47
C PHE A 33 30.40 0.55 0.84
N THR A 34 30.28 1.26 1.96
CA THR A 34 31.30 2.23 2.40
C THR A 34 32.58 1.51 2.78
N VAL A 35 32.47 0.40 3.52
CA VAL A 35 33.61 -0.46 3.88
C VAL A 35 34.27 -1.01 2.61
N VAL A 36 33.49 -1.52 1.65
CA VAL A 36 34.04 -2.04 0.38
C VAL A 36 34.73 -0.93 -0.43
N ALA A 37 34.19 0.29 -0.48
CA ALA A 37 34.82 1.43 -1.14
C ALA A 37 36.16 1.82 -0.48
N ILE A 38 36.22 1.80 0.86
CA ILE A 38 37.47 2.01 1.61
C ILE A 38 38.49 0.92 1.26
N LEU A 39 38.07 -0.36 1.25
CA LEU A 39 38.95 -1.48 0.90
C LEU A 39 39.50 -1.35 -0.53
N PHE A 40 38.67 -0.98 -1.50
CA PHE A 40 39.14 -0.71 -2.87
C PHE A 40 40.13 0.45 -2.93
N THR A 41 39.91 1.50 -2.15
CA THR A 41 40.81 2.66 -2.07
C THR A 41 42.18 2.27 -1.52
N VAL A 42 42.22 1.43 -0.48
CA VAL A 42 43.47 0.91 0.11
C VAL A 42 44.19 -0.01 -0.87
N MET A 43 43.46 -0.94 -1.51
CA MET A 43 44.05 -1.88 -2.48
C MET A 43 44.58 -1.20 -3.75
N ALA A 44 44.05 -0.03 -4.11
CA ALA A 44 44.53 0.76 -5.25
C ALA A 44 45.94 1.35 -5.06
N GLY A 45 46.60 1.07 -3.93
CA GLY A 45 47.93 1.60 -3.63
C GLY A 45 47.90 3.08 -3.30
N GLY A 46 46.81 3.57 -2.68
CA GLY A 46 46.74 4.93 -2.20
C GLY A 46 47.81 5.15 -1.12
N ASP A 47 48.92 5.81 -1.48
CA ASP A 47 49.85 6.35 -0.48
C ASP A 47 49.04 7.20 0.49
N LEU A 48 48.95 6.73 1.74
CA LEU A 48 48.15 7.34 2.78
C LEU A 48 48.55 8.79 3.04
N GLU A 49 49.78 9.15 2.63
CA GLU A 49 50.35 10.50 2.70
C GLU A 49 49.62 11.50 1.81
N ASN A 50 48.95 11.06 0.74
CA ASN A 50 48.23 11.95 -0.18
C ASN A 50 46.70 11.79 -0.07
N LEU A 51 46.13 12.38 0.97
CA LEU A 51 44.69 12.38 1.25
C LEU A 51 43.82 12.74 0.03
N LYS A 52 44.28 13.68 -0.81
CA LYS A 52 43.56 14.10 -2.03
C LYS A 52 43.44 12.95 -3.03
N HIS A 53 44.46 12.12 -3.14
CA HIS A 53 44.45 10.95 -4.02
C HIS A 53 43.51 9.86 -3.47
N SER A 54 43.56 9.61 -2.15
CA SER A 54 42.66 8.67 -1.48
C SER A 54 41.18 9.06 -1.64
N ILE A 55 40.83 10.34 -1.43
CA ILE A 55 39.45 10.82 -1.62
C ILE A 55 38.99 10.61 -3.06
N ARG A 56 39.86 10.88 -4.04
CA ARG A 56 39.53 10.66 -5.46
C ARG A 56 39.25 9.18 -5.75
N TYR A 57 40.05 8.27 -5.23
CA TYR A 57 39.81 6.83 -5.39
C TYR A 57 38.55 6.37 -4.68
N PHE A 58 38.29 6.84 -3.47
CA PHE A 58 37.07 6.52 -2.73
C PHE A 58 35.81 6.93 -3.51
N ILE A 59 35.79 8.13 -4.10
CA ILE A 59 34.68 8.59 -4.95
C ILE A 59 34.53 7.71 -6.19
N LEU A 60 35.64 7.35 -6.85
CA LEU A 60 35.62 6.47 -8.03
C LEU A 60 35.12 5.06 -7.67
N SER A 61 35.52 4.52 -6.51
CA SER A 61 35.03 3.23 -6.00
C SER A 61 33.55 3.30 -5.68
N TRP A 62 33.07 4.37 -5.04
CA TRP A 62 31.65 4.56 -4.76
C TRP A 62 30.81 4.64 -6.04
N GLN A 63 31.28 5.42 -7.03
CA GLN A 63 30.65 5.51 -8.34
C GLN A 63 30.58 4.15 -9.02
N TRP A 64 31.63 3.33 -8.93
CA TRP A 64 31.64 1.98 -9.48
C TRP A 64 30.65 1.03 -8.79
N ILE A 65 30.55 1.08 -7.46
CA ILE A 65 29.55 0.31 -6.69
C ILE A 65 28.14 0.71 -7.14
N LEU A 66 27.84 2.02 -7.22
CA LEU A 66 26.53 2.50 -7.68
C LEU A 66 26.22 2.09 -9.12
N CYS A 67 27.18 2.23 -10.05
CA CYS A 67 27.02 1.76 -11.43
C CYS A 67 26.74 0.25 -11.48
N SER A 68 27.45 -0.54 -10.67
CA SER A 68 27.26 -1.99 -10.61
C SER A 68 25.88 -2.38 -10.06
N LEU A 69 25.41 -1.71 -9.01
CA LEU A 69 24.05 -1.90 -8.46
C LEU A 69 22.96 -1.54 -9.48
N CYS A 70 23.20 -0.53 -10.31
CA CYS A 70 22.32 -0.13 -11.41
C CYS A 70 22.45 -1.03 -12.66
N GLY A 71 23.26 -2.08 -12.63
CA GLY A 71 23.49 -2.97 -13.78
C GLY A 71 24.29 -2.33 -14.92
N GLN A 72 24.92 -1.17 -14.69
CA GLN A 72 25.70 -0.43 -15.68
C GLN A 72 27.18 -0.81 -15.60
N TYR A 73 27.54 -1.95 -16.19
CA TYR A 73 28.91 -2.48 -16.14
C TYR A 73 29.88 -1.87 -17.16
N HIS A 74 29.39 -1.01 -18.04
CA HIS A 74 30.18 -0.55 -19.18
C HIS A 74 31.22 0.51 -18.78
N ARG A 75 32.46 0.31 -19.22
CA ARG A 75 33.52 1.34 -19.34
C ARG A 75 34.14 1.87 -18.04
N THR A 76 34.02 1.18 -16.92
CA THR A 76 34.67 1.62 -15.68
C THR A 76 36.12 1.15 -15.60
N HIS A 77 37.06 2.10 -15.49
CA HIS A 77 38.50 1.86 -15.38
C HIS A 77 38.92 1.14 -14.08
N VAL A 78 37.97 0.81 -13.19
CA VAL A 78 38.22 0.23 -11.86
C VAL A 78 38.90 -1.12 -11.94
N PHE A 79 38.59 -1.96 -12.93
CA PHE A 79 39.28 -3.24 -13.10
C PHE A 79 40.79 -3.09 -13.39
N ARG A 80 41.24 -1.95 -13.93
CA ARG A 80 42.68 -1.67 -14.06
C ARG A 80 43.32 -1.25 -12.74
N VAL A 81 42.55 -0.62 -11.86
CA VAL A 81 43.02 -0.11 -10.56
C VAL A 81 43.06 -1.22 -9.52
N VAL A 82 42.15 -2.19 -9.57
CA VAL A 82 42.08 -3.34 -8.65
C VAL A 82 42.71 -4.60 -9.27
N SER A 83 43.78 -4.44 -10.04
CA SER A 83 44.45 -5.55 -10.72
C SER A 83 45.05 -6.57 -9.75
N SER A 84 45.37 -6.16 -8.53
CA SER A 84 45.98 -7.01 -7.49
C SER A 84 45.02 -8.04 -6.88
N PHE A 85 43.71 -7.81 -6.93
CA PHE A 85 42.70 -8.68 -6.29
C PHE A 85 41.46 -8.93 -7.18
N PRO A 86 41.63 -9.53 -8.37
CA PRO A 86 40.55 -9.69 -9.34
C PRO A 86 39.41 -10.58 -8.81
N ILE A 87 39.73 -11.60 -8.01
CA ILE A 87 38.72 -12.52 -7.44
C ILE A 87 37.77 -11.76 -6.51
N PHE A 88 38.29 -10.90 -5.64
CA PHE A 88 37.46 -10.09 -4.74
C PHE A 88 36.54 -9.15 -5.53
N ALA A 89 37.08 -8.48 -6.56
CA ALA A 89 36.28 -7.62 -7.43
C ALA A 89 35.16 -8.40 -8.14
N VAL A 90 35.42 -9.61 -8.62
CA VAL A 90 34.40 -10.49 -9.24
C VAL A 90 33.33 -10.92 -8.23
N ILE A 91 33.71 -11.28 -7.00
CA ILE A 91 32.75 -11.63 -5.94
C ILE A 91 31.86 -10.42 -5.61
N CYS A 92 32.45 -9.23 -5.40
CA CYS A 92 31.69 -8.01 -5.17
C CYS A 92 30.74 -7.70 -6.33
N LEU A 93 31.21 -7.84 -7.58
CA LEU A 93 30.41 -7.63 -8.78
C LEU A 93 29.19 -8.56 -8.80
N LEU A 94 29.42 -9.86 -8.54
CA LEU A 94 28.34 -10.86 -8.48
C LEU A 94 27.36 -10.53 -7.35
N SER A 95 27.85 -10.15 -6.17
CA SER A 95 27.00 -9.74 -5.05
C SER A 95 26.16 -8.50 -5.37
N PHE A 96 26.75 -7.47 -6.00
CA PHE A 96 26.02 -6.28 -6.41
C PHE A 96 25.02 -6.55 -7.53
N PHE A 97 25.36 -7.43 -8.47
CA PHE A 97 24.41 -7.91 -9.49
C PHE A 97 23.22 -8.61 -8.83
N LEU A 98 23.47 -9.64 -8.02
CA LEU A 98 22.40 -10.37 -7.34
C LEU A 98 21.55 -9.43 -6.48
N LEU A 99 22.18 -8.52 -5.75
CA LEU A 99 21.47 -7.58 -4.91
C LEU A 99 20.62 -6.59 -5.69
N GLY A 100 21.20 -5.89 -6.67
CA GLY A 100 20.53 -4.83 -7.42
C GLY A 100 19.52 -5.36 -8.43
N THR A 101 19.92 -6.31 -9.26
CA THR A 101 19.12 -6.76 -10.43
C THR A 101 18.21 -7.94 -10.11
N VAL A 102 18.61 -8.85 -9.23
CA VAL A 102 17.82 -10.05 -8.93
C VAL A 102 16.89 -9.79 -7.75
N PHE A 103 17.45 -9.46 -6.58
CA PHE A 103 16.66 -9.33 -5.35
C PHE A 103 15.89 -8.02 -5.30
N TYR A 104 16.58 -6.88 -5.40
CA TYR A 104 15.96 -5.58 -5.24
C TYR A 104 14.95 -5.29 -6.35
N GLN A 105 15.37 -5.40 -7.62
CA GLN A 105 14.47 -5.13 -8.75
C GLN A 105 13.25 -6.07 -8.75
N GLY A 106 13.42 -7.37 -8.44
CA GLY A 106 12.30 -8.31 -8.34
C GLY A 106 11.30 -7.93 -7.24
N SER A 107 11.79 -7.65 -6.04
CA SER A 107 10.94 -7.26 -4.91
C SER A 107 10.33 -5.86 -5.08
N MET A 108 11.03 -4.94 -5.76
CA MET A 108 10.52 -3.63 -6.15
C MET A 108 9.34 -3.77 -7.11
N PHE A 109 9.45 -4.59 -8.16
CA PHE A 109 8.32 -4.83 -9.05
C PHE A 109 7.13 -5.46 -8.32
N SER A 110 7.39 -6.43 -7.44
CA SER A 110 6.33 -7.00 -6.60
C SER A 110 5.64 -5.92 -5.74
N SER A 111 6.41 -5.01 -5.14
CA SER A 111 5.88 -3.92 -4.31
C SER A 111 5.13 -2.86 -5.13
N LEU A 112 5.59 -2.53 -6.34
CA LEU A 112 4.94 -1.55 -7.23
C LEU A 112 3.64 -2.08 -7.84
N VAL A 113 3.55 -3.38 -8.07
CA VAL A 113 2.31 -4.04 -8.53
C VAL A 113 1.35 -4.28 -7.37
N SER A 114 1.88 -4.47 -6.14
CA SER A 114 1.04 -4.69 -4.97
C SER A 114 0.12 -3.50 -4.71
N LEU A 115 -1.18 -3.78 -4.66
CA LEU A 115 -2.18 -2.84 -4.25
C LEU A 115 -2.37 -2.95 -2.75
N THR A 116 -2.23 -1.84 -2.02
CA THR A 116 -2.51 -1.87 -0.59
C THR A 116 -4.03 -1.79 -0.40
N PRO A 117 -4.64 -2.82 0.22
CA PRO A 117 -6.07 -2.77 0.49
C PRO A 117 -6.40 -1.59 1.40
N PRO A 118 -7.62 -1.03 1.33
CA PRO A 118 -8.05 -0.02 2.28
C PRO A 118 -7.95 -0.59 3.70
N ALA A 119 -7.45 0.22 4.64
CA ALA A 119 -7.42 -0.16 6.04
C ALA A 119 -8.86 -0.31 6.54
N LEU A 120 -9.28 -1.56 6.73
CA LEU A 120 -10.59 -1.92 7.27
C LEU A 120 -10.43 -2.45 8.70
N PRO A 121 -11.37 -2.13 9.61
CA PRO A 121 -11.34 -2.68 10.95
C PRO A 121 -11.50 -4.19 10.89
N SER A 122 -10.67 -4.92 11.64
CA SER A 122 -10.64 -6.38 11.64
C SER A 122 -11.39 -7.03 12.80
N SER A 123 -11.75 -6.25 13.82
CA SER A 123 -12.50 -6.72 14.99
C SER A 123 -13.84 -6.01 15.16
N LEU A 124 -14.75 -6.60 15.94
CA LEU A 124 -15.99 -5.91 16.34
C LEU A 124 -15.68 -4.64 17.14
N GLU A 125 -14.67 -4.67 18.00
CA GLU A 125 -14.24 -3.49 18.78
C GLU A 125 -13.77 -2.38 17.85
N ASP A 126 -12.92 -2.69 16.88
CA ASP A 126 -12.46 -1.73 15.86
C ASP A 126 -13.62 -1.21 14.99
N VAL A 127 -14.59 -2.06 14.61
CA VAL A 127 -15.79 -1.64 13.85
C VAL A 127 -16.62 -0.64 14.66
N VAL A 128 -16.79 -0.90 15.95
CA VAL A 128 -17.60 -0.08 16.85
C VAL A 128 -16.89 1.21 17.28
N ASP A 129 -15.57 1.22 17.30
CA ASP A 129 -14.76 2.40 17.63
C ASP A 129 -14.38 3.23 16.39
N SER A 130 -14.29 2.62 15.21
CA SER A 130 -14.04 3.33 13.94
C SER A 130 -15.25 4.12 13.49
N SER A 131 -15.08 5.25 12.81
CA SER A 131 -16.19 6.13 12.38
C SER A 131 -17.01 5.60 11.18
N ILE A 132 -16.91 4.31 10.83
CA ILE A 132 -17.61 3.74 9.68
C ILE A 132 -19.11 3.52 9.97
N GLU A 133 -19.95 3.57 8.95
CA GLU A 133 -21.38 3.29 9.13
C GLU A 133 -21.62 1.80 9.40
N ILE A 134 -22.49 1.47 10.35
CA ILE A 134 -22.83 0.08 10.68
C ILE A 134 -24.29 -0.15 10.27
N ILE A 135 -24.53 -1.05 9.33
CA ILE A 135 -25.87 -1.36 8.84
C ILE A 135 -26.27 -2.80 9.14
N THR A 136 -27.57 -3.01 9.27
CA THR A 136 -28.20 -4.35 9.35
C THR A 136 -29.47 -4.37 8.52
N THR A 137 -29.72 -5.47 7.82
CA THR A 137 -30.98 -5.79 7.13
C THR A 137 -31.74 -6.90 7.84
N SER A 138 -31.15 -7.54 8.86
CA SER A 138 -31.81 -8.59 9.62
C SER A 138 -32.87 -7.99 10.54
N GLN A 139 -34.13 -8.28 10.22
CA GLN A 139 -35.31 -7.76 10.89
C GLN A 139 -36.24 -8.88 11.37
N ILE A 140 -37.00 -8.58 12.43
CA ILE A 140 -38.11 -9.41 12.91
C ILE A 140 -39.38 -8.57 12.95
N GLN A 141 -40.50 -9.24 12.73
CA GLN A 141 -41.82 -8.68 12.94
C GLN A 141 -42.16 -8.79 14.43
N VAL A 142 -42.41 -7.64 15.06
CA VAL A 142 -42.91 -7.58 16.43
C VAL A 142 -44.35 -7.10 16.38
N PRO A 143 -45.30 -7.89 16.91
CA PRO A 143 -46.68 -7.43 17.06
C PRO A 143 -46.74 -6.37 18.16
N LEU A 144 -47.28 -5.19 17.84
CA LEU A 144 -47.77 -4.21 18.80
C LEU A 144 -49.29 -4.10 18.68
N ASP A 145 -49.90 -3.49 19.68
CA ASP A 145 -51.34 -3.19 19.69
C ASP A 145 -51.77 -2.34 18.47
N SER A 146 -50.84 -1.56 17.89
CA SER A 146 -51.06 -0.73 16.70
C SER A 146 -50.73 -1.41 15.36
N GLY A 147 -50.30 -2.68 15.36
CA GLY A 147 -49.92 -3.43 14.15
C GLY A 147 -48.55 -4.10 14.22
N ILE A 148 -48.08 -4.61 13.09
CA ILE A 148 -46.78 -5.28 12.98
C ILE A 148 -45.71 -4.24 12.62
N ILE A 149 -44.68 -4.10 13.47
CA ILE A 149 -43.50 -3.28 13.15
C ILE A 149 -42.31 -4.17 12.82
N LEU A 150 -41.45 -3.70 11.93
CA LEU A 150 -40.17 -4.33 11.62
C LEU A 150 -39.10 -3.71 12.52
N VAL A 151 -38.45 -4.54 13.34
CA VAL A 151 -37.35 -4.10 14.20
C VAL A 151 -36.10 -4.93 13.94
N SER A 152 -34.94 -4.33 14.15
CA SER A 152 -33.65 -5.02 13.99
C SER A 152 -33.53 -6.15 15.01
N VAL A 153 -33.20 -7.35 14.53
CA VAL A 153 -32.93 -8.52 15.39
C VAL A 153 -31.84 -8.20 16.41
N LEU A 154 -30.77 -7.55 15.93
CA LEU A 154 -29.63 -7.17 16.74
C LEU A 154 -30.04 -6.20 17.86
N LYS A 155 -30.82 -5.16 17.55
CA LYS A 155 -31.23 -4.16 18.55
C LYS A 155 -32.28 -4.68 19.52
N TYR A 156 -33.26 -5.44 19.04
CA TYR A 156 -34.45 -5.79 19.81
C TYR A 156 -34.23 -6.99 20.72
N LYS A 157 -33.60 -8.07 20.23
CA LYS A 157 -33.39 -9.30 21.02
C LYS A 157 -32.01 -9.35 21.65
N MET A 158 -30.98 -9.13 20.84
CA MET A 158 -29.64 -9.60 21.24
C MET A 158 -28.95 -8.69 22.27
N ILE A 159 -29.17 -7.38 22.21
CA ILE A 159 -28.45 -6.45 23.09
C ILE A 159 -29.11 -6.36 24.49
N GLU A 160 -30.42 -6.49 24.59
CA GLU A 160 -31.11 -6.47 25.89
C GLU A 160 -30.79 -7.72 26.72
N ASP A 161 -30.79 -8.90 26.10
CA ASP A 161 -30.50 -10.15 26.79
C ASP A 161 -29.05 -10.17 27.34
N VAL A 162 -28.10 -9.72 26.53
CA VAL A 162 -26.66 -9.78 26.84
C VAL A 162 -26.24 -8.71 27.86
N ARG A 163 -27.01 -7.62 27.99
CA ARG A 163 -26.75 -6.53 28.94
C ARG A 163 -26.70 -6.98 30.41
N SER A 164 -27.46 -8.01 30.76
CA SER A 164 -27.61 -8.46 32.16
C SER A 164 -26.43 -9.28 32.70
N VAL A 165 -25.62 -9.89 31.82
CA VAL A 165 -24.58 -10.88 32.21
C VAL A 165 -23.17 -10.50 31.73
N SER A 166 -23.03 -9.41 30.96
CA SER A 166 -21.78 -9.12 30.25
C SER A 166 -20.69 -8.43 31.09
N PRO A 167 -19.41 -8.74 30.83
CA PRO A 167 -18.29 -7.95 31.33
C PRO A 167 -18.40 -6.46 30.93
N PRO A 168 -17.85 -5.52 31.71
CA PRO A 168 -18.01 -4.08 31.48
C PRO A 168 -17.49 -3.63 30.11
N ASN A 169 -16.41 -4.24 29.59
CA ASN A 169 -15.92 -3.90 28.25
C ASN A 169 -16.90 -4.33 27.15
N LEU A 170 -17.41 -5.56 27.22
CA LEU A 170 -18.40 -6.06 26.26
C LEU A 170 -19.68 -5.22 26.33
N PHE A 171 -20.13 -4.87 27.53
CA PHE A 171 -21.28 -3.98 27.70
C PHE A 171 -21.09 -2.62 27.01
N ARG A 172 -19.91 -2.02 27.12
CA ARG A 172 -19.55 -0.77 26.42
C ARG A 172 -19.60 -0.94 24.90
N ILE A 173 -19.00 -2.01 24.36
CA ILE A 173 -19.00 -2.32 22.93
C ILE A 173 -20.44 -2.50 22.42
N LEU A 174 -21.25 -3.29 23.13
CA LEU A 174 -22.65 -3.56 22.77
C LEU A 174 -23.53 -2.31 22.83
N THR A 175 -23.32 -1.45 23.82
CA THR A 175 -24.05 -0.18 23.93
C THR A 175 -23.72 0.73 22.76
N LYS A 176 -22.43 0.90 22.43
CA LYS A 176 -22.02 1.66 21.24
C LYS A 176 -22.59 1.03 19.97
N LEU A 177 -22.50 -0.28 19.82
CA LEU A 177 -23.06 -1.02 18.68
C LEU A 177 -24.56 -0.75 18.53
N LYS A 178 -25.34 -0.82 19.62
CA LYS A 178 -26.79 -0.53 19.60
C LYS A 178 -27.10 0.85 19.06
N THR A 179 -26.35 1.86 19.52
CA THR A 179 -26.58 3.26 19.14
C THR A 179 -26.19 3.54 17.69
N ARG A 180 -25.13 2.89 17.20
CA ARG A 180 -24.56 3.15 15.88
C ARG A 180 -25.15 2.32 14.75
N THR A 181 -25.63 1.12 15.03
CA THR A 181 -26.23 0.27 14.01
C THR A 181 -27.50 0.93 13.47
N ARG A 182 -27.65 0.98 12.15
CA ARG A 182 -28.86 1.43 11.47
C ARG A 182 -29.55 0.26 10.78
N LEU A 183 -30.86 0.14 11.01
CA LEU A 183 -31.68 -0.85 10.30
C LEU A 183 -32.01 -0.30 8.91
N VAL A 184 -31.73 -1.07 7.87
CA VAL A 184 -32.19 -0.79 6.51
C VAL A 184 -33.50 -1.56 6.30
N ASN A 185 -34.58 -0.83 6.03
CA ASN A 185 -35.90 -1.40 5.81
C ASN A 185 -35.94 -2.03 4.41
N THR A 186 -36.00 -3.36 4.35
CA THR A 186 -35.95 -4.06 3.06
C THR A 186 -36.63 -5.42 3.13
N LEU A 187 -37.23 -5.83 2.01
CA LEU A 187 -37.74 -7.19 1.83
C LEU A 187 -36.64 -8.16 1.36
N SER A 188 -35.51 -7.64 0.86
CA SER A 188 -34.42 -8.45 0.31
C SER A 188 -33.06 -7.81 0.57
N GLY A 189 -32.20 -8.55 1.28
CA GLY A 189 -30.80 -8.15 1.49
C GLY A 189 -30.06 -7.97 0.16
N PHE A 190 -30.38 -8.80 -0.85
CA PHE A 190 -29.76 -8.72 -2.17
C PHE A 190 -30.08 -7.40 -2.88
N VAL A 191 -31.36 -7.02 -2.96
CA VAL A 191 -31.80 -5.76 -3.59
C VAL A 191 -31.16 -4.56 -2.89
N THR A 192 -31.05 -4.62 -1.56
CA THR A 192 -30.38 -3.58 -0.78
C THR A 192 -28.91 -3.47 -1.16
N GLY A 193 -28.20 -4.59 -1.26
CA GLY A 193 -26.81 -4.61 -1.72
C GLY A 193 -26.64 -4.04 -3.13
N VAL A 194 -27.57 -4.36 -4.04
CA VAL A 194 -27.60 -3.80 -5.40
C VAL A 194 -27.75 -2.28 -5.36
N ASN A 195 -28.72 -1.78 -4.61
CA ASN A 195 -28.94 -0.33 -4.46
C ASN A 195 -27.71 0.37 -3.87
N ILE A 196 -27.07 -0.21 -2.85
CA ILE A 196 -25.82 0.30 -2.27
C ILE A 196 -24.71 0.33 -3.34
N SER A 197 -24.56 -0.74 -4.14
CA SER A 197 -23.54 -0.78 -5.21
C SER A 197 -23.76 0.28 -6.30
N GLN A 198 -24.99 0.75 -6.49
CA GLN A 198 -25.32 1.80 -7.44
C GLN A 198 -25.12 3.22 -6.86
N GLY A 199 -24.91 3.36 -5.55
CA GLY A 199 -24.99 4.67 -4.87
C GLY A 199 -26.43 5.18 -4.74
N SER A 200 -27.41 4.29 -4.80
CA SER A 200 -28.82 4.62 -4.65
C SER A 200 -29.17 4.84 -3.17
N HIS A 201 -30.17 5.68 -2.92
CA HIS A 201 -30.66 5.92 -1.56
C HIS A 201 -31.37 4.66 -1.05
N VAL A 202 -31.09 4.25 0.19
CA VAL A 202 -31.77 3.14 0.86
C VAL A 202 -32.66 3.66 1.98
N GLU A 203 -33.81 3.01 2.18
CA GLU A 203 -34.74 3.34 3.26
C GLU A 203 -34.23 2.75 4.59
N PHE A 204 -34.09 3.60 5.60
CA PHE A 204 -33.75 3.17 6.96
C PHE A 204 -35.01 3.03 7.82
N GLY A 205 -34.94 2.28 8.92
CA GLY A 205 -36.07 1.99 9.80
C GLY A 205 -36.70 3.21 10.50
N ASN A 206 -36.14 4.41 10.33
CA ASN A 206 -36.72 5.70 10.71
C ASN A 206 -37.42 6.41 9.53
N ASN A 207 -37.70 5.69 8.44
CA ASN A 207 -38.26 6.17 7.17
C ASN A 207 -37.41 7.25 6.48
N SER A 208 -36.11 7.33 6.83
CA SER A 208 -35.18 8.24 6.15
C SER A 208 -34.51 7.55 4.96
N PHE A 209 -34.26 8.31 3.90
CA PHE A 209 -33.61 7.82 2.68
C PHE A 209 -32.24 8.49 2.55
N HIS A 210 -31.17 7.70 2.64
CA HIS A 210 -29.80 8.20 2.50
C HIS A 210 -28.93 7.19 1.76
N GLU A 211 -27.88 7.67 1.11
CA GLU A 211 -26.82 6.82 0.54
C GLU A 211 -25.94 6.25 1.67
N VAL A 212 -25.57 4.97 1.56
CA VAL A 212 -24.64 4.33 2.50
C VAL A 212 -23.22 4.80 2.21
N MET A 213 -22.44 5.07 3.27
CA MET A 213 -21.05 5.50 3.09
C MET A 213 -20.21 4.51 2.26
N ASP A 214 -19.19 5.00 1.55
CA ASP A 214 -18.28 4.15 0.75
C ASP A 214 -17.57 3.07 1.57
N THR A 215 -17.43 3.26 2.88
CA THR A 215 -16.86 2.29 3.81
C THR A 215 -17.83 2.07 4.96
N PHE A 216 -18.31 0.85 5.09
CA PHE A 216 -19.35 0.48 6.04
C PHE A 216 -19.19 -0.96 6.52
N ALA A 217 -19.80 -1.29 7.66
CA ALA A 217 -19.89 -2.63 8.20
C ALA A 217 -21.32 -3.17 8.09
N VAL A 218 -21.45 -4.44 7.73
CA VAL A 218 -22.71 -5.17 7.68
C VAL A 218 -22.74 -6.21 8.80
N ILE A 219 -23.67 -6.04 9.72
CA ILE A 219 -23.91 -6.98 10.83
C ILE A 219 -25.30 -7.57 10.67
N ASN A 220 -25.32 -8.82 10.20
CA ASN A 220 -26.52 -9.54 9.83
C ASN A 220 -26.41 -11.00 10.26
N VAL A 221 -27.55 -11.68 10.27
CA VAL A 221 -27.60 -13.15 10.21
C VAL A 221 -26.88 -13.61 8.94
N GLU A 222 -26.21 -14.76 8.99
CA GLU A 222 -25.34 -15.27 7.92
C GLU A 222 -25.99 -15.22 6.53
N LEU A 223 -27.27 -15.60 6.46
CA LEU A 223 -28.04 -15.60 5.22
C LEU A 223 -28.23 -14.21 4.63
N ASP A 224 -28.70 -13.26 5.42
CA ASP A 224 -28.91 -11.88 4.99
C ASP A 224 -27.58 -11.21 4.66
N LEU A 225 -26.52 -11.55 5.39
CA LEU A 225 -25.16 -11.06 5.13
C LEU A 225 -24.71 -11.49 3.74
N ASP A 226 -24.84 -12.78 3.40
CA ASP A 226 -24.46 -13.29 2.09
C ASP A 226 -25.25 -12.63 0.95
N GLN A 227 -26.55 -12.43 1.14
CA GLN A 227 -27.39 -11.73 0.16
C GLN A 227 -26.93 -10.28 -0.06
N VAL A 228 -26.70 -9.53 1.02
CA VAL A 228 -26.21 -8.15 0.93
C VAL A 228 -24.86 -8.10 0.23
N LEU A 229 -23.91 -8.94 0.63
CA LEU A 229 -22.57 -8.96 0.02
C LEU A 229 -22.59 -9.38 -1.45
N ALA A 230 -23.49 -10.30 -1.85
CA ALA A 230 -23.69 -10.63 -3.26
C ALA A 230 -24.26 -9.44 -4.04
N GLY A 231 -25.20 -8.70 -3.46
CA GLY A 231 -25.76 -7.48 -4.06
C GLY A 231 -24.73 -6.35 -4.23
N VAL A 232 -23.88 -6.15 -3.21
CA VAL A 232 -22.84 -5.08 -3.22
C VAL A 232 -21.82 -5.31 -4.36
N ARG A 233 -21.60 -6.56 -4.78
CA ARG A 233 -20.68 -6.94 -5.87
C ARG A 233 -21.24 -6.76 -7.28
N VAL A 234 -22.51 -6.35 -7.45
CA VAL A 234 -23.15 -6.33 -8.78
C VAL A 234 -22.60 -5.20 -9.65
N HIS A 235 -22.59 -3.95 -9.17
CA HIS A 235 -22.20 -2.78 -9.97
C HIS A 235 -20.79 -2.28 -9.69
N ARG A 236 -20.20 -2.66 -8.55
CA ARG A 236 -18.86 -2.24 -8.11
C ARG A 236 -18.07 -3.47 -7.68
N ASP A 237 -16.75 -3.32 -7.60
CA ASP A 237 -15.83 -4.34 -7.07
C ASP A 237 -15.33 -3.94 -5.68
N PRO A 238 -16.15 -4.15 -4.63
CA PRO A 238 -15.79 -3.76 -3.27
C PRO A 238 -14.68 -4.64 -2.69
N TYR A 239 -13.82 -4.04 -1.86
CA TYR A 239 -12.98 -4.79 -0.94
C TYR A 239 -13.84 -5.25 0.25
N ILE A 240 -14.01 -6.56 0.40
CA ILE A 240 -14.85 -7.17 1.44
C ILE A 240 -13.97 -7.99 2.38
N VAL A 241 -13.98 -7.64 3.66
CA VAL A 241 -13.34 -8.42 4.72
C VAL A 241 -14.43 -9.03 5.59
N ARG A 242 -14.54 -10.36 5.55
CA ARG A 242 -15.37 -11.10 6.51
C ARG A 242 -14.57 -11.29 7.79
N HIS A 243 -15.17 -10.92 8.92
CA HIS A 243 -14.52 -11.12 10.21
C HIS A 243 -14.50 -12.60 10.55
N THR A 244 -13.35 -13.08 11.01
CA THR A 244 -13.12 -14.47 11.44
C THR A 244 -13.25 -14.65 12.95
N GLU A 245 -13.57 -13.58 13.67
CA GLU A 245 -13.83 -13.62 15.11
C GLU A 245 -15.01 -14.53 15.43
N SER A 246 -14.95 -15.21 16.57
CA SER A 246 -16.06 -16.01 17.05
C SER A 246 -17.31 -15.14 17.21
N PRO A 247 -18.47 -15.58 16.69
CA PRO A 247 -19.70 -14.80 16.84
C PRO A 247 -20.03 -14.66 18.33
N ILE A 248 -20.30 -13.43 18.76
CA ILE A 248 -20.81 -13.14 20.11
C ILE A 248 -22.31 -13.43 20.19
N PHE A 249 -22.95 -13.42 19.03
CA PHE A 249 -24.39 -13.45 18.85
C PHE A 249 -24.81 -14.76 18.19
N PHE A 250 -25.63 -15.53 18.89
CA PHE A 250 -26.19 -16.78 18.38
C PHE A 250 -27.71 -16.67 18.32
N PHE A 251 -28.27 -17.03 17.17
CA PHE A 251 -29.72 -17.15 17.01
C PHE A 251 -30.07 -18.64 16.93
N ASN A 252 -30.45 -19.21 18.08
CA ASN A 252 -30.82 -20.61 18.16
C ASN A 252 -32.32 -20.75 17.86
N ILE A 253 -32.65 -21.57 16.87
CA ILE A 253 -34.03 -21.92 16.51
C ILE A 253 -34.30 -23.31 17.07
N PRO A 254 -34.87 -23.44 18.29
CA PRO A 254 -35.17 -24.74 18.85
C PRO A 254 -36.26 -25.45 18.03
N LEU A 255 -36.12 -26.76 17.89
CA LEU A 255 -37.15 -27.60 17.33
C LEU A 255 -38.14 -27.97 18.43
N PHE A 256 -39.37 -27.50 18.30
CA PHE A 256 -40.45 -27.86 19.20
C PHE A 256 -41.18 -29.09 18.65
N ILE A 257 -41.12 -30.19 19.39
CA ILE A 257 -41.82 -31.43 19.06
C ILE A 257 -42.82 -31.71 20.19
N THR A 258 -44.08 -31.91 19.84
CA THR A 258 -45.12 -32.29 20.81
C THR A 258 -44.89 -33.70 21.33
N ARG A 259 -45.35 -33.99 22.56
CA ARG A 259 -45.24 -35.34 23.13
C ARG A 259 -46.06 -36.33 22.29
N GLY A 260 -45.37 -37.31 21.70
CA GLY A 260 -45.98 -38.38 20.91
C GLY A 260 -45.07 -39.61 20.85
N PHE A 261 -45.62 -40.78 20.51
CA PHE A 261 -44.90 -42.05 20.52
C PHE A 261 -43.72 -42.11 19.54
N LEU A 262 -43.73 -41.29 18.48
CA LEU A 262 -42.65 -41.19 17.49
C LEU A 262 -41.60 -40.13 17.83
N ASN A 263 -41.72 -39.40 18.93
CA ASN A 263 -40.80 -38.30 19.25
C ASN A 263 -39.33 -38.76 19.33
N TRP A 264 -39.09 -39.95 19.88
CA TRP A 264 -37.73 -40.51 19.96
C TRP A 264 -37.14 -40.78 18.56
N VAL A 265 -37.94 -41.31 17.63
CA VAL A 265 -37.51 -41.58 16.24
C VAL A 265 -37.20 -40.27 15.52
N VAL A 266 -38.09 -39.29 15.63
CA VAL A 266 -37.95 -38.00 14.97
C VAL A 266 -36.72 -37.25 15.49
N SER A 267 -36.57 -37.14 16.82
CA SER A 267 -35.42 -36.46 17.42
C SER A 267 -34.08 -37.14 17.07
N LEU A 268 -34.02 -38.48 17.09
CA LEU A 268 -32.83 -39.23 16.69
C LEU A 268 -32.50 -39.01 15.21
N SER A 269 -33.50 -39.07 14.33
CA SER A 269 -33.30 -38.91 12.88
C SER A 269 -32.82 -37.51 12.54
N ILE A 270 -33.38 -36.48 13.17
CA ILE A 270 -32.94 -35.09 13.02
C ILE A 270 -31.52 -34.92 13.57
N GLY A 271 -31.20 -35.54 14.71
CA GLY A 271 -29.85 -35.54 15.27
C GLY A 271 -28.83 -36.15 14.31
N GLN A 272 -29.14 -37.29 13.70
CA GLN A 272 -28.29 -37.92 12.67
C GLN A 272 -28.15 -37.06 11.41
N LEU A 273 -29.22 -36.38 10.98
CA LEU A 273 -29.18 -35.47 9.83
C LEU A 273 -28.33 -34.23 10.10
N ALA A 274 -28.36 -33.70 11.33
CA ALA A 274 -27.51 -32.61 11.76
C ALA A 274 -26.04 -33.04 11.89
N GLN A 275 -25.79 -34.20 12.53
CA GLN A 275 -24.44 -34.72 12.76
C GLN A 275 -23.73 -35.12 11.46
N SER A 276 -24.46 -35.66 10.48
CA SER A 276 -23.93 -35.96 9.13
C SER A 276 -23.65 -34.71 8.30
N GLY A 277 -24.12 -33.52 8.73
CA GLY A 277 -24.02 -32.28 7.96
C GLY A 277 -25.01 -32.16 6.81
N LEU A 278 -25.85 -33.18 6.55
CA LEU A 278 -26.85 -33.14 5.48
C LEU A 278 -27.87 -32.01 5.67
N TYR A 279 -28.30 -31.78 6.92
CA TYR A 279 -29.24 -30.70 7.22
C TYR A 279 -28.68 -29.34 6.80
N LYS A 280 -27.42 -29.07 7.17
CA LYS A 280 -26.71 -27.85 6.79
C LYS A 280 -26.56 -27.74 5.28
N LEU A 281 -26.18 -28.83 4.60
CA LEU A 281 -26.07 -28.85 3.14
C LEU A 281 -27.39 -28.52 2.45
N TRP A 282 -28.51 -29.13 2.87
CA TRP A 282 -29.82 -28.83 2.30
C TRP A 282 -30.25 -27.39 2.54
N TRP A 283 -30.00 -26.90 3.75
CA TRP A 283 -30.20 -25.50 4.08
C TRP A 283 -29.39 -24.62 3.12
N ASP A 284 -28.08 -24.82 3.02
CA ASP A 284 -27.20 -24.05 2.12
C ASP A 284 -27.66 -24.11 0.66
N LEU A 285 -28.07 -25.28 0.15
CA LEU A 285 -28.60 -25.44 -1.21
C LEU A 285 -29.91 -24.65 -1.42
N GLN A 286 -30.82 -24.67 -0.44
CA GLN A 286 -32.04 -23.89 -0.49
C GLN A 286 -31.73 -22.38 -0.50
N HIS A 287 -30.73 -21.94 0.26
CA HIS A 287 -30.27 -20.54 0.25
C HIS A 287 -29.67 -20.13 -1.08
N VAL A 288 -28.78 -20.95 -1.63
CA VAL A 288 -28.21 -20.71 -2.96
C VAL A 288 -29.32 -20.64 -3.99
N LYS A 289 -30.28 -21.56 -3.97
CA LYS A 289 -31.43 -21.53 -4.89
C LYS A 289 -32.22 -20.22 -4.75
N SER A 290 -32.56 -19.81 -3.53
CA SER A 290 -33.30 -18.55 -3.27
C SER A 290 -32.52 -17.33 -3.75
N LEU A 291 -31.22 -17.25 -3.44
CA LEU A 291 -30.35 -16.17 -3.89
C LEU A 291 -30.23 -16.14 -5.42
N LEU A 292 -30.10 -17.29 -6.09
CA LEU A 292 -30.03 -17.35 -7.55
C LEU A 292 -31.34 -16.92 -8.22
N THR A 293 -32.50 -17.22 -7.64
CA THR A 293 -33.78 -16.68 -8.12
C THR A 293 -33.79 -15.15 -8.01
N LEU A 294 -33.38 -14.60 -6.86
CA LEU A 294 -33.31 -13.14 -6.67
C LEU A 294 -32.34 -12.46 -7.65
N ILE A 295 -31.16 -13.05 -7.87
CA ILE A 295 -30.17 -12.52 -8.82
C ILE A 295 -30.74 -12.57 -10.24
N ARG A 296 -31.36 -13.69 -10.63
CA ARG A 296 -31.94 -13.86 -11.97
C ARG A 296 -33.02 -12.82 -12.27
N ASP A 297 -33.84 -12.46 -11.29
CA ASP A 297 -34.95 -11.54 -11.47
C ASP A 297 -34.53 -10.06 -11.48
N LYS A 298 -33.30 -9.76 -11.02
CA LYS A 298 -32.84 -8.38 -10.78
C LYS A 298 -31.57 -7.98 -11.52
N THR A 299 -30.92 -8.91 -12.23
CA THR A 299 -29.66 -8.63 -12.93
C THR A 299 -29.71 -9.11 -14.38
N ASP A 300 -28.88 -8.49 -15.22
CA ASP A 300 -28.75 -8.88 -16.61
C ASP A 300 -28.10 -10.26 -16.76
N LYS A 301 -28.30 -10.92 -17.90
CA LYS A 301 -27.79 -12.28 -18.16
C LYS A 301 -26.27 -12.41 -17.97
N GLU A 302 -25.50 -11.37 -18.27
CA GLU A 302 -24.05 -11.34 -18.09
C GLU A 302 -23.65 -11.22 -16.62
N GLN A 303 -24.27 -10.27 -15.90
CA GLN A 303 -24.08 -10.11 -14.46
C GLN A 303 -24.51 -11.36 -13.69
N TYR A 304 -25.64 -11.98 -14.07
CA TYR A 304 -26.09 -13.26 -13.52
C TYR A 304 -25.03 -14.34 -13.66
N ARG A 305 -24.39 -14.49 -14.84
CA ARG A 305 -23.31 -15.47 -15.05
C ARG A 305 -22.10 -15.19 -14.15
N LYS A 306 -21.67 -13.93 -14.05
CA LYS A 306 -20.54 -13.52 -13.19
C LYS A 306 -20.85 -13.80 -11.71
N LEU A 307 -22.06 -13.45 -11.25
CA LEU A 307 -22.49 -13.67 -9.88
C LEU A 307 -22.71 -15.14 -9.57
N LEU A 308 -23.33 -15.91 -10.46
CA LEU A 308 -23.51 -17.36 -10.35
C LEU A 308 -22.16 -18.05 -10.15
N HIS A 309 -21.16 -17.70 -10.97
CA HIS A 309 -19.80 -18.21 -10.82
C HIS A 309 -19.23 -17.87 -9.44
N SER A 310 -19.33 -16.60 -9.01
CA SER A 310 -18.81 -16.16 -7.71
C SER A 310 -19.50 -16.83 -6.51
N VAL A 311 -20.83 -16.98 -6.53
CA VAL A 311 -21.63 -17.50 -5.42
C VAL A 311 -21.48 -19.02 -5.32
N VAL A 312 -21.57 -19.73 -6.45
CA VAL A 312 -21.49 -21.20 -6.46
C VAL A 312 -20.08 -21.68 -6.13
N ILE A 313 -19.04 -21.07 -6.71
CA ILE A 313 -17.66 -21.53 -6.51
C ILE A 313 -17.16 -21.17 -5.11
N MET A 314 -17.35 -19.93 -4.65
CA MET A 314 -16.84 -19.55 -3.34
C MET A 314 -17.51 -20.30 -2.20
N ARG A 315 -18.83 -20.58 -2.30
CA ARG A 315 -19.57 -21.19 -1.20
C ARG A 315 -19.44 -22.72 -1.17
N ASN A 316 -19.66 -23.39 -2.31
CA ASN A 316 -19.80 -24.85 -2.31
C ASN A 316 -18.47 -25.59 -2.37
N LEU A 317 -17.46 -25.03 -3.04
CA LEU A 317 -16.19 -25.73 -3.18
C LEU A 317 -15.22 -25.45 -2.03
N GLY A 318 -15.55 -24.51 -1.14
CA GLY A 318 -14.59 -23.98 -0.17
C GLY A 318 -13.30 -23.50 -0.83
N ALA A 319 -13.33 -23.30 -2.15
CA ALA A 319 -12.19 -22.90 -2.92
C ALA A 319 -11.86 -21.49 -2.43
N LYS A 320 -10.75 -21.37 -1.70
CA LYS A 320 -10.13 -20.07 -1.49
C LYS A 320 -10.11 -19.42 -2.85
N GLN A 321 -10.82 -18.29 -2.96
CA GLN A 321 -10.94 -17.49 -4.17
C GLN A 321 -9.64 -17.65 -4.92
N GLU A 322 -9.70 -18.33 -6.08
CA GLU A 322 -8.49 -18.53 -6.89
C GLU A 322 -7.85 -17.15 -6.91
N VAL A 323 -6.65 -17.06 -6.34
CA VAL A 323 -5.86 -15.85 -6.45
C VAL A 323 -5.66 -15.81 -7.95
N GLU A 324 -6.58 -15.14 -8.66
CA GLU A 324 -6.55 -14.97 -10.10
C GLU A 324 -5.16 -14.43 -10.30
N ALA A 325 -4.25 -15.32 -10.72
CA ALA A 325 -2.84 -15.07 -10.63
C ALA A 325 -2.64 -13.81 -11.44
N GLU A 326 -2.42 -12.68 -10.75
CA GLU A 326 -2.88 -11.37 -11.19
C GLU A 326 -2.17 -11.06 -12.49
N LYS A 327 -2.81 -11.45 -13.60
CA LYS A 327 -2.09 -11.89 -14.79
C LYS A 327 -1.65 -10.62 -15.48
N TRP A 328 -0.40 -10.25 -15.27
CA TRP A 328 0.27 -9.14 -15.96
C TRP A 328 -0.48 -7.81 -15.90
N LYS A 329 -1.04 -7.43 -14.74
CA LYS A 329 -1.47 -6.03 -14.58
C LYS A 329 -0.24 -5.14 -14.78
N SER A 330 -0.30 -4.30 -15.82
CA SER A 330 0.72 -3.29 -16.06
C SER A 330 0.82 -2.39 -14.83
N VAL A 331 2.05 -2.02 -14.47
CA VAL A 331 2.28 -1.06 -13.37
C VAL A 331 1.56 0.23 -13.73
N SER A 332 0.61 0.63 -12.88
CA SER A 332 -0.17 1.85 -13.12
C SER A 332 0.76 3.06 -13.21
N PHE A 333 0.50 3.98 -14.16
CA PHE A 333 1.31 5.20 -14.31
C PHE A 333 1.35 6.04 -13.01
N SER A 334 0.26 6.01 -12.23
CA SER A 334 0.18 6.65 -10.92
C SER A 334 1.21 6.12 -9.92
N ALA A 335 1.58 4.83 -9.96
CA ALA A 335 2.64 4.30 -9.11
C ALA A 335 4.03 4.86 -9.47
N LEU A 336 4.24 5.24 -10.74
CA LEU A 336 5.51 5.77 -11.27
C LEU A 336 5.63 7.29 -11.17
N GLU A 337 4.54 8.00 -10.91
CA GLU A 337 4.51 9.47 -10.83
C GLU A 337 5.55 10.03 -9.85
N GLY A 338 5.66 9.39 -8.67
CA GLY A 338 6.68 9.76 -7.68
C GLY A 338 8.11 9.59 -8.18
N ILE A 339 8.36 8.60 -9.05
CA ILE A 339 9.68 8.34 -9.64
C ILE A 339 10.03 9.45 -10.64
N PHE A 340 9.08 9.85 -11.49
CA PHE A 340 9.28 10.97 -12.40
C PHE A 340 9.53 12.28 -11.64
N GLY A 341 8.81 12.51 -10.54
CA GLY A 341 9.07 13.64 -9.66
C GLY A 341 10.49 13.63 -9.07
N LEU A 342 10.95 12.47 -8.60
CA LEU A 342 12.30 12.31 -8.05
C LEU A 342 13.39 12.52 -9.13
N CYS A 343 13.24 11.92 -10.31
CA CYS A 343 14.16 12.11 -11.43
C CYS A 343 14.20 13.57 -11.89
N GLY A 344 13.03 14.22 -12.02
CA GLY A 344 12.93 15.64 -12.35
C GLY A 344 13.63 16.52 -11.31
N GLY A 345 13.42 16.25 -10.02
CA GLY A 345 14.09 16.96 -8.93
C GLY A 345 15.62 16.80 -8.97
N LEU A 346 16.13 15.60 -9.21
CA LEU A 346 17.58 15.33 -9.33
C LEU A 346 18.19 16.03 -10.55
N LEU A 347 17.49 16.06 -11.69
CA LEU A 347 17.94 16.78 -12.87
C LEU A 347 18.02 18.28 -12.61
N ILE A 348 16.99 18.87 -11.98
CA ILE A 348 17.00 20.30 -11.62
C ILE A 348 18.15 20.60 -10.66
N ALA A 349 18.33 19.79 -9.62
CA ALA A 349 19.44 19.95 -8.67
C ALA A 349 20.81 19.88 -9.36
N SER A 350 20.99 18.92 -10.27
CA SER A 350 22.23 18.76 -11.05
C SER A 350 22.49 19.97 -11.96
N MET A 351 21.44 20.50 -12.60
CA MET A 351 21.53 21.72 -13.42
C MET A 351 21.90 22.94 -12.56
N LEU A 352 21.36 23.06 -11.35
CA LEU A 352 21.72 24.14 -10.42
C LEU A 352 23.18 24.07 -9.98
N VAL A 353 23.69 22.85 -9.70
CA VAL A 353 25.12 22.64 -9.38
C VAL A 353 26.00 23.03 -10.57
N LEU A 354 25.63 22.59 -11.78
CA LEU A 354 26.36 22.93 -13.00
C LEU A 354 26.39 24.45 -13.24
N ILE A 355 25.25 25.13 -13.11
CA ILE A 355 25.17 26.60 -13.24
C ILE A 355 26.06 27.27 -12.20
N ARG A 356 26.05 26.81 -10.95
CA ARG A 356 26.91 27.35 -9.89
C ARG A 356 28.40 27.17 -10.20
N GLU A 357 28.79 26.00 -10.71
CA GLU A 357 30.18 25.73 -11.12
C GLU A 357 30.60 26.60 -12.29
N LEU A 358 29.75 26.75 -13.31
CA LEU A 358 29.99 27.63 -14.46
C LEU A 358 30.17 29.09 -14.04
N VAL A 359 29.30 29.59 -13.17
CA VAL A 359 29.39 30.96 -12.63
C VAL A 359 30.67 31.14 -11.81
N SER A 360 31.03 30.16 -10.98
CA SER A 360 32.26 30.20 -10.17
C SER A 360 33.51 30.18 -11.06
N TYR A 361 33.50 29.38 -12.12
CA TYR A 361 34.59 29.28 -13.09
C TYR A 361 34.77 30.57 -13.90
N GLU A 362 33.68 31.14 -14.41
CA GLU A 362 33.71 32.44 -15.11
C GLU A 362 34.18 33.57 -14.18
N MET A 363 33.74 33.59 -12.93
CA MET A 363 34.24 34.53 -11.92
C MET A 363 35.74 34.36 -11.69
N LEU A 364 36.25 33.13 -11.65
CA LEU A 364 37.67 32.83 -11.47
C LEU A 364 38.50 33.28 -12.70
N ILE A 365 37.98 33.05 -13.92
CA ILE A 365 38.58 33.58 -15.16
C ILE A 365 38.59 35.12 -15.14
N PHE A 366 37.49 35.75 -14.76
CA PHE A 366 37.37 37.20 -14.70
C PHE A 366 38.37 37.81 -13.72
N VAL A 367 38.48 37.23 -12.51
CA VAL A 367 39.47 37.64 -11.50
C VAL A 367 40.89 37.44 -12.02
N GLY A 368 41.17 36.30 -12.66
CA GLY A 368 42.48 36.02 -13.28
C GLY A 368 42.85 37.04 -14.36
N ARG A 369 41.91 37.41 -15.23
CA ARG A 369 42.10 38.46 -16.25
C ARG A 369 42.39 39.83 -15.61
N LYS A 370 41.65 40.20 -14.56
CA LYS A 370 41.84 41.47 -13.84
C LYS A 370 43.20 41.54 -13.12
N CYS A 371 43.64 40.43 -12.51
CA CYS A 371 44.98 40.32 -11.92
C CYS A 371 46.08 40.44 -12.99
N ARG A 372 45.95 39.75 -14.13
CA ARG A 372 46.92 39.85 -15.23
C ARG A 372 47.03 41.29 -15.76
N GLN A 373 45.91 41.98 -15.93
CA GLN A 373 45.92 43.40 -16.36
C GLN A 373 46.64 44.29 -15.36
N ARG A 374 46.38 44.14 -14.05
CA ARG A 374 47.08 44.92 -13.01
C ARG A 374 48.58 44.62 -12.97
N CYS A 375 48.99 43.36 -13.09
CA CYS A 375 50.42 43.01 -13.18
C CYS A 375 51.08 43.64 -14.41
N CYS A 376 50.43 43.62 -15.57
CA CYS A 376 50.94 44.29 -16.77
C CYS A 376 51.09 45.80 -16.56
N GLN A 377 50.13 46.47 -15.92
CA GLN A 377 50.22 47.89 -15.59
C GLN A 377 51.39 48.19 -14.64
N VAL A 378 51.57 47.37 -13.59
CA VAL A 378 52.71 47.52 -12.67
C VAL A 378 54.03 47.33 -13.38
N ILE A 379 54.16 46.31 -14.25
CA ILE A 379 55.38 46.09 -15.06
C ILE A 379 55.64 47.27 -16.00
N GLN A 380 54.61 47.85 -16.61
CA GLN A 380 54.76 49.05 -17.46
C GLN A 380 55.23 50.26 -16.64
N ILE A 381 54.68 50.49 -15.45
CA ILE A 381 55.11 51.57 -14.54
C ILE A 381 56.57 51.35 -14.10
N LEU A 382 56.93 50.11 -13.74
CA LEU A 382 58.31 49.77 -13.35
C LEU A 382 59.28 50.02 -14.51
N LYS A 383 58.93 49.57 -15.72
CA LYS A 383 59.73 49.84 -16.93
C LYS A 383 59.88 51.33 -17.20
N PHE A 384 58.80 52.10 -17.03
CA PHE A 384 58.84 53.55 -17.21
C PHE A 384 59.77 54.23 -16.20
N ASN A 385 59.68 53.87 -14.92
CA ASN A 385 60.53 54.42 -13.86
C ASN A 385 62.01 54.03 -14.04
N ILE A 386 62.30 52.78 -14.44
CA ILE A 386 63.68 52.35 -14.74
C ILE A 386 64.24 53.11 -15.95
N CYS A 387 63.46 53.26 -17.04
CA CYS A 387 63.88 54.04 -18.20
C CYS A 387 64.07 55.53 -17.89
N ALA A 388 63.22 56.12 -17.04
CA ALA A 388 63.37 57.50 -16.58
C ALA A 388 64.61 57.68 -15.70
N GLY A 389 64.89 56.71 -14.81
CA GLY A 389 66.10 56.66 -13.99
C GLY A 389 67.37 56.56 -14.84
N CYS A 390 67.40 55.69 -15.86
CA CYS A 390 68.54 55.59 -16.78
C CYS A 390 68.78 56.89 -17.57
N LYS A 391 67.73 57.64 -17.93
CA LYS A 391 67.91 58.94 -18.59
C LYS A 391 68.51 60.00 -17.65
N CYS A 392 68.15 60.00 -16.37
CA CYS A 392 68.76 60.89 -15.38
C CYS A 392 70.22 60.50 -15.06
N PHE A 393 70.53 59.20 -15.02
CA PHE A 393 71.88 58.72 -14.78
C PHE A 393 72.84 59.07 -15.93
N ASN A 394 72.35 59.06 -17.17
CA ASN A 394 73.15 59.44 -18.35
C ASN A 394 73.37 60.96 -18.44
N ALA A 395 72.48 61.77 -17.86
CA ALA A 395 72.67 63.23 -17.78
C ALA A 395 73.74 63.62 -16.75
N TYR A 396 73.79 62.94 -15.61
CA TYR A 396 74.81 63.19 -14.57
C TYR A 396 76.23 62.77 -14.99
N TRP A 397 76.37 61.80 -15.91
CA TRP A 397 77.68 61.39 -16.43
C TRP A 397 78.24 62.33 -17.50
N LEU A 398 77.38 63.15 -18.14
CA LEU A 398 77.80 64.15 -19.13
C LEU A 398 78.18 65.51 -18.53
N GLU A 399 77.91 65.75 -17.25
CA GLU A 399 78.39 66.94 -16.51
C GLU A 399 79.71 66.70 -15.74
N LEU A 400 80.22 65.47 -15.74
CA LEU A 400 81.48 65.09 -15.06
C LEU A 400 82.64 64.79 -16.03
N LEU A 401 82.45 65.07 -17.32
CA LEU A 401 83.43 65.05 -18.41
C LEU A 401 83.42 66.42 -19.08
#